data_AF-A0A0R0AJK8-F1
#
_entry.id   AF-A0A0R0AJK8-F1
#
_cell.length_a   1.000
_cell.length_b   1.000
_cell.length_c   1.000
_cell.angle_alpha   90.00
_cell.angle_beta   90.00
_cell.angle_gamma   90.00
#
_symmetry.space_group_name_H-M   'P 1'
#
loop_
_entity.id
_entity.type
_entity.pdbx_description
1 polymer ?
#
loop_
_entity_poly.entity_id
_entity_poly.type
_entity_poly.pdbx_seq_one_letter_code
_entity_poly.pdbx_strand_id
1 'polypeptide(L)' 'MAIQSFRCRDTQALFEGETPRVFRAFVTVATRKLQMLDSAASVDFLRSPPGNRLEALRGSRSGQYSIRINDQFRLCFR' A
#
# COMPACT_ATOMS: atom_id res chain seq x y z
N MET A 1 0.55 5.87 10.50
CA MET A 1 -0.87 6.25 10.57
C MET A 1 -1.55 4.93 10.42
N ALA A 2 -2.17 4.44 11.48
CA ALA A 2 -2.72 3.11 11.46
C ALA A 2 -3.75 2.98 10.33
N ILE A 3 -3.74 1.85 9.63
CA ILE A 3 -4.71 1.56 8.58
C ILE A 3 -6.07 1.38 9.25
N GLN A 4 -7.04 2.20 8.85
CA GLN A 4 -8.36 2.22 9.49
C GLN A 4 -9.38 1.31 8.79
N SER A 5 -9.21 1.06 7.49
CA SER A 5 -10.16 0.28 6.70
C SER A 5 -9.54 -0.24 5.41
N PHE A 6 -10.15 -1.27 4.83
CA PHE A 6 -9.73 -1.86 3.56
C PHE A 6 -10.88 -1.90 2.57
N ARG A 7 -10.63 -1.44 1.34
CA ARG A 7 -11.56 -1.64 0.21
C ARG A 7 -11.38 -3.01 -0.46
N CYS A 8 -10.15 -3.53 -0.44
CA CYS A 8 -9.77 -4.79 -1.07
C CYS A 8 -9.69 -5.89 -0.01
N ARG A 9 -10.53 -6.93 -0.17
CA ARG A 9 -10.59 -8.07 0.77
C ARG A 9 -9.27 -8.82 0.84
N ASP A 10 -8.61 -9.05 -0.30
CA ASP A 10 -7.30 -9.72 -0.31
C ASP A 10 -6.25 -8.87 0.42
N THR A 11 -6.28 -7.55 0.28
CA THR A 11 -5.32 -6.67 0.99
C THR A 11 -5.53 -6.73 2.50
N GLN A 12 -6.78 -6.81 2.95
CA GLN A 12 -7.10 -7.01 4.36
C GLN A 12 -6.59 -8.36 4.87
N ALA A 13 -6.91 -9.45 4.15
CA ALA A 13 -6.45 -10.79 4.52
C ALA A 13 -4.91 -10.86 4.61
N LEU A 14 -4.20 -10.23 3.65
CA LEU A 14 -2.75 -10.11 3.70
C LEU A 14 -2.26 -9.34 4.94
N PHE A 15 -2.93 -8.25 5.30
CA PHE A 15 -2.60 -7.46 6.49
C PHE A 15 -2.81 -8.25 7.79
N GLU A 16 -3.83 -9.11 7.82
CA GLU A 16 -4.16 -10.00 8.94
C GLU A 16 -3.26 -11.24 9.03
N GLY A 17 -2.31 -11.40 8.10
CA GLY A 17 -1.28 -12.44 8.12
C GLY A 17 -1.54 -13.63 7.19
N GLU A 18 -2.62 -13.59 6.40
CA GLU A 18 -2.87 -14.60 5.37
C GLU A 18 -2.04 -14.37 4.11
N THR A 19 -2.03 -15.35 3.20
CA THR A 19 -1.31 -15.23 1.91
C THR A 19 -2.24 -15.45 0.72
N PRO A 20 -3.07 -14.44 0.35
CA PRO A 20 -3.95 -14.53 -0.81
C PRO A 20 -3.19 -14.84 -2.10
N ARG A 21 -3.81 -15.59 -3.00
CA ARG A 21 -3.15 -16.11 -4.22
C ARG A 21 -2.56 -14.99 -5.09
N VAL A 22 -3.22 -13.85 -5.17
CA VAL A 22 -2.80 -12.67 -5.95
C VAL A 22 -1.46 -12.08 -5.49
N PHE A 23 -1.12 -12.23 -4.21
CA PHE A 23 0.10 -11.65 -3.64
C PHE A 23 1.25 -12.65 -3.51
N ARG A 24 1.03 -13.96 -3.73
CA ARG A 24 2.04 -15.01 -3.47
C ARG A 24 3.40 -14.72 -4.09
N ALA A 25 3.43 -14.19 -5.32
CA ALA A 25 4.66 -13.88 -6.04
C ALA A 25 5.47 -12.72 -5.43
N PHE A 26 4.86 -11.87 -4.61
CA PHE A 26 5.50 -10.68 -4.05
C PHE A 26 5.03 -10.38 -2.61
N VAL A 27 4.65 -11.42 -1.87
CA VAL A 27 4.02 -11.34 -0.54
C VAL A 27 4.88 -10.57 0.45
N THR A 28 6.20 -10.81 0.44
CA THR A 28 7.17 -10.13 1.31
C THR A 28 7.18 -8.62 1.06
N VAL A 29 7.16 -8.19 -0.20
CA VAL A 29 7.18 -6.77 -0.55
C VAL A 29 5.83 -6.14 -0.21
N ALA A 30 4.72 -6.77 -0.57
CA ALA A 30 3.38 -6.26 -0.27
C ALA A 30 3.16 -6.09 1.25
N THR A 31 3.52 -7.08 2.05
CA THR A 31 3.42 -7.04 3.52
C THR A 31 4.26 -5.91 4.10
N ARG A 32 5.52 -5.78 3.68
CA ARG A 32 6.41 -4.69 4.13
C ARG A 32 5.84 -3.31 3.78
N LYS A 33 5.24 -3.14 2.61
CA LYS A 33 4.61 -1.87 2.19
C LYS A 33 3.37 -1.55 3.04
N LEU A 34 2.57 -2.56 3.38
CA LEU A 34 1.42 -2.39 4.27
C LEU A 34 1.85 -2.00 5.69
N GLN A 35 2.85 -2.68 6.26
CA GLN A 35 3.39 -2.33 7.59
C GLN A 35 3.96 -0.91 7.63
N MET A 36 4.66 -0.51 6.57
CA MET A 36 5.19 0.85 6.45
C MET A 36 4.07 1.89 6.35
N LEU A 37 3.01 1.62 5.59
CA LEU A 37 1.82 2.47 5.53
C LEU A 37 1.18 2.62 6.91
N ASP A 38 0.94 1.51 7.60
CA ASP A 38 0.38 1.46 8.95
C ASP A 38 1.22 2.24 9.98
N SER A 39 2.55 2.17 9.85
CA SER A 39 3.49 2.86 10.74
C SER A 39 3.78 4.32 10.35
N ALA A 40 3.39 4.80 9.16
CA ALA A 40 3.86 6.08 8.63
C ALA A 40 3.37 7.31 9.41
N ALA A 41 4.27 8.12 9.97
CA ALA A 41 3.86 9.32 10.73
C ALA A 41 3.11 10.37 9.88
N SER A 42 3.41 10.41 8.57
CA SER A 42 2.76 11.30 7.60
C SER A 42 2.73 10.66 6.22
N VAL A 43 1.93 11.20 5.29
CA VAL A 43 1.97 10.76 3.89
C VAL A 43 3.36 11.00 3.28
N ASP A 44 4.00 12.11 3.64
CA ASP A 44 5.32 12.48 3.12
C ASP A 44 6.44 11.51 3.56
N PHE A 45 6.29 10.88 4.73
CA PHE A 45 7.19 9.81 5.19
C PHE A 45 7.31 8.69 4.16
N LEU A 46 6.23 8.40 3.42
CA LEU A 46 6.19 7.37 2.39
C LEU A 46 6.93 7.75 1.10
N ARG A 47 7.53 8.95 1.00
CA ARG A 47 8.52 9.24 -0.06
C ARG A 47 9.81 8.46 0.12
N SER A 48 10.14 8.10 1.36
CA SER A 48 11.26 7.24 1.68
C SER A 48 10.78 5.80 1.94
N PRO A 49 11.42 4.77 1.35
CA PRO A 49 12.53 4.84 0.40
C PRO A 49 12.07 5.31 -1.00
N PRO A 50 12.98 5.83 -1.86
CA PRO A 50 12.65 6.37 -3.19
C PRO A 50 11.87 5.41 -4.10
N GLY A 51 12.06 4.10 -3.93
CA GLY A 51 11.32 3.05 -4.64
C GLY A 51 9.81 3.03 -4.38
N ASN A 52 9.32 3.71 -3.33
CA ASN A 52 7.89 3.86 -3.07
C ASN A 52 7.20 4.64 -4.18
N ARG A 53 7.90 5.59 -4.82
CA ARG A 53 7.35 6.45 -5.87
C ARG A 53 5.97 6.99 -5.49
N LEU A 54 5.90 7.62 -4.31
CA LEU A 54 4.66 8.19 -3.77
C LEU A 54 4.02 9.11 -4.81
N GLU A 55 2.78 8.81 -5.17
CA GLU A 55 2.05 9.49 -6.23
C GLU A 55 0.69 9.97 -5.69
N ALA A 56 0.40 11.26 -5.82
CA ALA A 56 -0.95 11.78 -5.61
C ALA A 56 -1.80 11.47 -6.86
N LEU A 57 -2.88 10.71 -6.67
CA LEU A 57 -3.76 10.31 -7.76
C LEU A 57 -4.66 11.46 -8.23
N ARG A 58 -5.06 11.42 -9.50
CA ARG A 58 -5.84 12.49 -10.15
C ARG A 58 -7.21 11.99 -10.63
N GLY A 59 -8.06 12.90 -11.09
CA GLY A 59 -9.40 12.59 -11.63
C GLY A 59 -10.36 12.10 -10.55
N SER A 60 -11.11 11.03 -10.83
CA SER A 60 -12.06 10.42 -9.88
C SER A 60 -11.43 9.87 -8.60
N ARG A 61 -10.09 9.81 -8.56
CA ARG A 61 -9.30 9.36 -7.40
C ARG A 61 -8.53 10.51 -6.75
N SER A 62 -8.87 11.75 -7.06
CA SER A 62 -8.30 12.93 -6.38
C SER A 62 -8.46 12.81 -4.86
N GLY A 63 -7.42 13.18 -4.12
CA GLY A 63 -7.34 13.01 -2.66
C GLY A 63 -6.88 11.61 -2.20
N GLN A 64 -6.63 10.67 -3.14
CA GLN A 64 -5.94 9.43 -2.84
C GLN A 64 -4.45 9.52 -3.20
N TYR A 65 -3.66 8.70 -2.54
CA TYR A 65 -2.25 8.47 -2.81
C TYR A 65 -2.02 7.04 -3.24
N SER A 66 -0.88 6.80 -3.89
CA SER A 66 -0.39 5.44 -4.11
C SER A 66 1.10 5.31 -3.85
N ILE A 67 1.51 4.12 -3.40
CA ILE A 67 2.91 3.69 -3.38
C ILE A 67 3.06 2.41 -4.19
N ARG A 68 4.19 2.28 -4.87
CA ARG A 68 4.49 1.16 -5.75
C ARG A 68 4.94 -0.07 -4.95
N ILE A 69 4.40 -1.23 -5.30
CA ILE A 69 4.90 -2.55 -4.87
C ILE A 69 5.90 -3.06 -5.90
N ASN A 70 5.50 -3.09 -7.18
CA ASN A 70 6.32 -3.48 -8.33
C ASN A 70 5.78 -2.79 -9.61
N ASP A 71 6.18 -3.23 -10.80
CA ASP A 71 5.73 -2.58 -12.04
C ASP A 71 4.23 -2.69 -12.32
N GLN A 72 3.57 -3.71 -11.78
CA GLN A 72 2.15 -4.00 -12.01
C GLN A 72 1.26 -3.55 -10.84
N PHE A 73 1.75 -3.63 -9.60
CA PHE A 73 0.95 -3.48 -8.38
C PHE A 73 1.29 -2.22 -7.59
N ARG A 74 0.25 -1.59 -7.05
CA ARG A 74 0.30 -0.36 -6.24
C ARG A 74 -0.65 -0.49 -5.05
N LEU A 75 -0.21 -0.03 -3.88
CA LEU A 75 -1.14 0.24 -2.77
C LEU A 75 -1.72 1.62 -2.98
N CYS A 76 -3.04 1.74 -2.91
CA CYS A 76 -3.73 3.02 -2.98
C CYS A 76 -4.50 3.27 -1.68
N PHE A 77 -4.40 4.49 -1.15
CA PHE A 77 -4.95 4.84 0.15
C PHE A 77 -5.34 6.32 0.20
N ARG A 78 -6.06 6.73 1.24
CA ARG A 78 -6.43 8.11 1.55
C ARG A 78 -6.06 8.39 3.00
#